data_AF-A0AAW0RA09-F1
#
_entry.id   AF-A0AAW0RA09-F1
#
_cell.length_a   1.000
_cell.length_b   1.000
_cell.length_c   1.000
_cell.angle_alpha   90.00
_cell.angle_beta   90.00
_cell.angle_gamma   90.00
#
_symmetry.space_group_name_H-M   'P 1'
#
loop_
_entity.id
_entity.type
_entity.pdbx_description
1 polymer ?
#
loop_
_entity_poly.entity_id
_entity_poly.type
_entity_poly.pdbx_seq_one_letter_code
_entity_poly.pdbx_strand_id
1 'polypeptide(L)'
;PIVRISPYELHVKDPSFFGRLCNRKGQWDKYDWSTNAFGAPLSTICSVKHDPHRQRRAVLNPFFFKAMVDIIRPLVSELCNKVDSFAASRSSQIGTSAAIRIFVRDVSTEFMIEESYHILDAQELNADVDKRLRLELTAARQNSQKPDLSWPVLENMPYLRAVIMKGLRLSPGLATRAQRVAPDRDLVYAGPIIPARTPVGMTTMLIHTDPDLYPDPRHFNPGS
;
A
#
# COMPACT_ATOMS: atom_id res chain seq x y z
N PRO A 1 13.52 5.49 18.34
CA PRO A 1 13.33 6.28 19.59
C PRO A 1 11.89 6.81 19.74
N ILE A 2 11.44 7.03 20.99
CA ILE A 2 10.17 7.70 21.31
C ILE A 2 10.46 9.19 21.54
N VAL A 3 9.73 10.08 20.88
CA VAL A 3 9.91 11.54 20.95
C VAL A 3 8.56 12.21 21.14
N ARG A 4 8.46 13.18 22.05
CA ARG A 4 7.27 14.03 22.18
C ARG A 4 7.34 15.13 21.13
N ILE A 5 6.38 15.17 20.21
CA ILE A 5 6.36 16.12 19.08
C ILE A 5 5.35 17.27 19.27
N SER A 6 4.44 17.12 20.23
CA SER A 6 3.54 18.17 20.71
C SER A 6 3.24 17.94 22.19
N PRO A 7 2.58 18.87 22.90
CA PRO A 7 2.18 18.65 24.29
C PRO A 7 1.37 17.36 24.49
N TYR A 8 0.65 16.92 23.45
CA TYR A 8 -0.29 15.80 23.52
C TYR A 8 0.18 14.55 22.74
N GLU A 9 1.02 14.69 21.71
CA GLU A 9 1.37 13.61 20.78
C GLU A 9 2.80 13.08 21.01
N LEU A 10 2.91 11.76 21.09
CA LEU A 10 4.18 11.03 21.02
C LEU A 10 4.39 10.47 19.61
N HIS A 11 5.63 10.49 19.14
CA HIS A 11 6.07 9.83 17.93
C HIS A 11 7.04 8.70 18.25
N VAL A 12 6.86 7.54 17.62
CA VAL A 12 7.77 6.41 17.76
C VAL A 12 8.42 6.10 16.41
N LYS A 13 9.75 6.22 16.36
CA LYS A 13 10.57 5.74 15.25
C LYS A 13 11.25 4.44 15.66
N ASP A 14 10.48 3.36 15.74
CA ASP A 14 10.98 2.01 15.99
C ASP A 14 10.04 0.99 15.32
N PRO A 15 10.49 0.28 14.29
CA PRO A 15 9.66 -0.68 13.57
C PRO A 15 9.09 -1.80 14.43
N SER A 16 9.79 -2.22 15.49
CA SER A 16 9.32 -3.26 16.40
C SER A 16 8.03 -2.88 17.13
N PHE A 17 7.78 -1.56 17.28
CA PHE A 17 6.54 -1.05 17.88
C PHE A 17 5.35 -1.10 16.94
N PHE A 18 5.57 -1.16 15.62
CA PHE A 18 4.49 -1.07 14.63
C PHE A 18 3.43 -2.16 14.84
N GLY A 19 3.86 -3.40 15.10
CA GLY A 19 2.95 -4.51 15.40
C GLY A 19 2.19 -4.36 16.72
N ARG A 20 2.62 -3.48 17.63
CA ARG A 20 1.88 -3.16 18.87
C ARG A 20 0.89 -2.02 18.65
N LEU A 21 1.27 -0.99 17.90
CA LEU A 21 0.42 0.17 17.66
C LEU A 21 -0.65 -0.09 16.60
N CYS A 22 -0.29 -0.81 15.53
CA CYS A 22 -1.12 -1.07 14.36
C CYS A 22 -1.55 -2.54 14.30
N ASN A 23 -2.15 -3.07 15.37
CA ASN A 23 -2.70 -4.43 15.37
C ASN A 23 -4.23 -4.46 15.34
N ARG A 24 -4.74 -5.68 15.17
CA ARG A 24 -6.18 -5.99 15.17
C ARG A 24 -6.71 -6.34 16.56
N LYS A 25 -5.86 -6.37 17.59
CA LYS A 25 -6.21 -6.86 18.92
C LYS A 25 -6.51 -5.69 19.85
N GLY A 26 -7.69 -5.73 20.47
CA GLY A 26 -8.13 -4.69 21.41
C GLY A 26 -8.66 -3.42 20.73
N GLN A 27 -9.08 -2.49 21.56
CA GLN A 27 -9.66 -1.23 21.11
C GLN A 27 -8.57 -0.21 20.82
N TRP A 28 -8.68 0.43 19.65
CA TRP A 28 -7.78 1.49 19.19
C TRP A 28 -8.61 2.56 18.51
N ASP A 29 -8.55 3.77 19.07
CA ASP A 29 -9.13 4.96 18.46
C ASP A 29 -8.06 5.65 17.59
N LYS A 30 -8.50 6.45 16.62
CA LYS A 30 -7.63 7.41 15.91
C LYS A 30 -7.52 8.69 16.73
N TYR A 31 -6.52 9.51 16.44
CA TYR A 31 -6.44 10.83 17.04
C TYR A 31 -7.38 11.80 16.32
N ASP A 32 -8.40 12.30 17.03
CA ASP A 32 -9.46 13.14 16.51
C ASP A 32 -8.94 14.40 15.81
N TRP A 33 -8.00 15.12 16.43
CA TRP A 33 -7.40 16.33 15.86
C TRP A 33 -6.80 16.06 14.48
N SER A 34 -6.06 14.96 14.33
CA SER A 34 -5.46 14.56 13.05
C SER A 34 -6.49 14.04 12.03
N THR A 35 -7.55 13.39 12.51
CA THR A 35 -8.54 12.73 11.66
C THR A 35 -9.57 13.74 11.14
N ASN A 36 -9.90 14.75 11.93
CA ASN A 36 -10.83 15.82 11.55
C ASN A 36 -10.28 16.71 10.44
N ALA A 37 -8.95 16.80 10.30
CA ALA A 37 -8.30 17.54 9.22
C ALA A 37 -8.69 17.06 7.81
N PHE A 38 -9.16 15.82 7.66
CA PHE A 38 -9.66 15.29 6.39
C PHE A 38 -11.07 15.76 6.03
N GLY A 39 -11.79 16.46 6.93
CA GLY A 39 -13.12 17.02 6.65
C GLY A 39 -14.23 16.01 6.37
N ALA A 40 -14.00 14.71 6.60
CA ALA A 40 -14.92 13.64 6.23
C ALA A 40 -15.35 12.75 7.41
N PRO A 41 -15.89 13.30 8.52
CA PRO A 41 -16.09 12.59 9.80
C PRO A 41 -17.02 11.37 9.74
N LEU A 42 -17.89 11.31 8.73
CA LEU A 42 -18.81 10.20 8.52
C LEU A 42 -18.21 9.07 7.66
N SER A 43 -17.07 9.31 7.00
CA SER A 43 -16.40 8.29 6.20
C SER A 43 -15.85 7.16 7.07
N THR A 44 -15.76 5.96 6.50
CA THR A 44 -15.10 4.82 7.16
C THR A 44 -13.66 5.17 7.53
N ILE A 45 -12.90 5.80 6.64
CA ILE A 45 -11.48 6.11 6.88
C ILE A 45 -11.26 7.19 7.95
N CYS A 46 -12.18 8.14 8.15
CA CYS A 46 -12.06 9.17 9.18
C CYS A 46 -12.89 8.87 10.44
N SER A 47 -13.45 7.66 10.56
CA SER A 47 -14.11 7.23 11.79
C SER A 47 -13.07 7.11 12.91
N VAL A 48 -13.17 7.99 13.92
CA VAL A 48 -12.23 8.11 15.04
C VAL A 48 -12.34 6.92 16.00
N LYS A 49 -13.57 6.58 16.39
CA LYS A 49 -13.84 5.52 17.37
C LYS A 49 -13.77 4.13 16.75
N HIS A 50 -13.21 3.18 17.51
CA HIS A 50 -13.05 1.79 17.07
C HIS A 50 -14.36 1.13 16.60
N ASP A 51 -15.42 1.15 17.41
CA ASP A 51 -16.65 0.41 17.09
C ASP A 51 -17.40 0.98 15.88
N PRO A 52 -17.63 2.31 15.76
CA PRO A 52 -18.18 2.89 14.55
C PRO A 52 -17.34 2.59 13.30
N HIS A 53 -16.00 2.66 13.41
CA HIS A 53 -15.11 2.28 12.32
C HIS A 53 -15.29 0.81 11.92
N ARG A 54 -15.35 -0.09 12.91
CA ARG A 54 -15.54 -1.53 12.70
C ARG A 54 -16.86 -1.82 12.00
N GLN A 55 -17.96 -1.21 12.45
CA GLN A 55 -19.28 -1.36 11.85
C GLN A 55 -19.30 -0.85 10.40
N ARG A 56 -18.80 0.36 10.14
CA ARG A 56 -18.74 0.94 8.78
C ARG A 56 -17.83 0.13 7.85
N ARG A 57 -16.69 -0.37 8.34
CA ARG A 57 -15.79 -1.22 7.55
C ARG A 57 -16.42 -2.57 7.21
N ALA A 58 -17.25 -3.12 8.09
CA ALA A 58 -17.94 -4.39 7.87
C ALA A 58 -18.88 -4.33 6.66
N VAL A 59 -19.59 -3.21 6.47
CA VAL A 59 -20.44 -2.97 5.29
C VAL A 59 -19.63 -2.99 3.99
N LEU A 60 -18.36 -2.58 4.05
CA LEU A 60 -17.47 -2.57 2.89
C LEU A 60 -16.81 -3.93 2.61
N ASN A 61 -16.89 -4.92 3.51
CA ASN A 61 -16.22 -6.21 3.31
C ASN A 61 -16.56 -6.92 1.99
N PRO A 62 -17.81 -6.91 1.49
CA PRO A 62 -18.17 -7.50 0.20
C PRO A 62 -17.31 -7.03 -0.97
N PHE A 63 -16.91 -5.75 -0.96
CA PHE A 63 -16.13 -5.11 -2.00
C PHE A 63 -14.64 -5.52 -2.02
N PHE A 64 -14.17 -6.26 -1.01
CA PHE A 64 -12.77 -6.71 -0.90
C PHE A 64 -12.63 -8.24 -0.93
N PHE A 65 -13.67 -8.97 -1.32
CA PHE A 65 -13.56 -10.41 -1.53
C PHE A 65 -12.81 -10.72 -2.83
N LYS A 66 -12.15 -11.89 -2.85
CA LYS A 66 -11.45 -12.41 -4.02
C LYS A 66 -12.35 -12.55 -5.26
N ALA A 67 -13.67 -12.64 -5.07
CA ALA A 67 -14.65 -12.63 -6.15
C ALA A 67 -14.76 -11.28 -6.90
N MET A 68 -14.40 -10.16 -6.26
CA MET A 68 -14.40 -8.83 -6.90
C MET A 68 -13.19 -8.61 -7.82
N VAL A 69 -12.22 -9.54 -7.83
CA VAL A 69 -11.08 -9.53 -8.77
C VAL A 69 -11.56 -9.55 -10.22
N ASP A 70 -12.70 -10.19 -10.50
CA ASP A 70 -13.29 -10.24 -11.84
C ASP A 70 -13.71 -8.86 -12.36
N ILE A 71 -14.05 -7.92 -11.47
CA ILE A 71 -14.37 -6.54 -11.81
C ILE A 71 -13.10 -5.77 -12.19
N ILE A 72 -11.96 -6.08 -11.58
CA ILE A 72 -10.66 -5.43 -11.85
C ILE A 72 -9.95 -6.07 -13.05
N ARG A 73 -10.39 -7.26 -13.49
CA ARG A 73 -9.80 -8.01 -14.60
C ARG A 73 -9.67 -7.21 -15.90
N PRO A 74 -10.66 -6.43 -16.35
CA PRO A 74 -10.53 -5.63 -17.57
C PRO A 74 -9.39 -4.60 -17.48
N LEU A 75 -9.19 -3.99 -16.31
CA LEU A 75 -8.10 -3.03 -16.08
C LEU A 75 -6.73 -3.69 -16.06
N VAL A 76 -6.65 -4.89 -15.48
CA VAL A 76 -5.43 -5.71 -15.56
C VAL A 76 -5.12 -6.04 -17.01
N SER A 77 -6.12 -6.44 -17.80
CA SER A 77 -5.95 -6.73 -19.22
C SER A 77 -5.53 -5.49 -20.02
N GLU A 78 -6.09 -4.31 -19.73
CA GLU A 78 -5.67 -3.05 -20.36
C GLU A 78 -4.21 -2.69 -20.03
N LEU A 79 -3.79 -2.86 -18.78
CA LEU A 79 -2.39 -2.70 -18.38
C LEU A 79 -1.49 -3.64 -19.18
N CYS A 80 -1.83 -4.93 -19.24
CA CYS A 80 -1.08 -5.93 -19.99
C CYS A 80 -0.97 -5.56 -21.47
N ASN A 81 -2.07 -5.14 -22.09
CA ASN A 81 -2.10 -4.72 -23.49
C ASN A 81 -1.23 -3.49 -23.75
N LYS A 82 -1.21 -2.52 -22.83
CA LYS A 82 -0.32 -1.36 -22.93
C LYS A 82 1.14 -1.76 -22.75
N VAL A 83 1.46 -2.60 -21.76
CA VAL A 83 2.83 -3.11 -21.57
C VAL A 83 3.32 -3.87 -22.81
N ASP A 84 2.44 -4.64 -23.46
CA ASP A 84 2.73 -5.38 -24.69
C ASP A 84 2.84 -4.44 -25.91
N SER A 85 2.00 -3.41 -26.05
CA SER A 85 2.10 -2.42 -27.15
C SER A 85 3.35 -1.57 -27.05
N PHE A 86 3.74 -1.18 -25.83
CA PHE A 86 4.98 -0.47 -25.58
C PHE A 86 6.22 -1.35 -25.77
N ALA A 87 6.12 -2.66 -25.56
CA ALA A 87 7.19 -3.60 -25.89
C ALA A 87 7.42 -3.71 -27.41
N ALA A 88 6.36 -3.56 -28.20
CA ALA A 88 6.43 -3.59 -29.65
C ALA A 88 7.01 -2.30 -30.24
N SER A 89 6.77 -1.15 -29.61
CA SER A 89 7.45 0.10 -29.95
C SER A 89 8.87 0.08 -29.39
N ARG A 90 9.89 -0.09 -30.25
CA ARG A 90 11.33 -0.07 -29.88
C ARG A 90 11.85 1.25 -29.27
N SER A 91 10.97 2.15 -28.84
CA SER A 91 11.32 3.49 -28.35
C SER A 91 10.91 3.64 -26.88
N SER A 92 11.95 3.69 -26.05
CA SER A 92 11.98 4.01 -24.61
C SER A 92 11.50 2.93 -23.63
N GLN A 93 12.44 2.59 -22.75
CA GLN A 93 12.28 1.78 -21.55
C GLN A 93 11.22 2.42 -20.62
N ILE A 94 10.10 1.72 -20.35
CA ILE A 94 9.04 2.16 -19.42
C ILE A 94 9.18 1.58 -18.01
N GLY A 95 9.16 2.47 -17.01
CA GLY A 95 9.28 2.20 -15.58
C GLY A 95 8.28 1.17 -15.07
N THR A 96 8.62 -0.10 -14.89
CA THR A 96 7.68 -1.10 -14.33
C THR A 96 7.13 -0.66 -12.96
N SER A 97 7.95 0.02 -12.15
CA SER A 97 7.53 0.65 -10.89
C SER A 97 6.57 1.82 -11.08
N ALA A 98 6.75 2.61 -12.15
CA ALA A 98 5.89 3.72 -12.51
C ALA A 98 4.57 3.20 -13.07
N ALA A 99 4.61 2.23 -13.99
CA ALA A 99 3.45 1.52 -14.52
C ALA A 99 2.63 0.85 -13.40
N ILE A 100 3.26 0.26 -12.39
CA ILE A 100 2.56 -0.32 -11.24
C ILE A 100 2.02 0.76 -10.29
N ARG A 101 2.75 1.85 -10.05
CA ARG A 101 2.21 2.98 -9.28
C ARG A 101 1.00 3.62 -9.97
N ILE A 102 1.08 3.77 -11.28
CA ILE A 102 0.02 4.31 -12.13
C ILE A 102 -1.15 3.34 -12.15
N PHE A 103 -0.92 2.05 -12.39
CA PHE A 103 -1.94 1.01 -12.32
C PHE A 103 -2.63 0.93 -10.96
N VAL A 104 -1.86 0.89 -9.87
CA VAL A 104 -2.44 0.87 -8.52
C VAL A 104 -3.26 2.14 -8.28
N ARG A 105 -2.83 3.29 -8.81
CA ARG A 105 -3.58 4.54 -8.70
C ARG A 105 -4.85 4.52 -9.56
N ASP A 106 -4.78 4.06 -10.81
CA ASP A 106 -5.91 4.00 -11.74
C ASP A 106 -6.96 2.98 -11.28
N VAL A 107 -6.54 1.80 -10.80
CA VAL A 107 -7.44 0.84 -10.15
C VAL A 107 -8.07 1.43 -8.89
N SER A 108 -7.32 2.21 -8.11
CA SER A 108 -7.87 2.85 -6.92
C SER A 108 -8.85 3.97 -7.26
N THR A 109 -8.61 4.77 -8.31
CA THR A 109 -9.50 5.84 -8.74
C THR A 109 -10.74 5.30 -9.44
N GLU A 110 -10.62 4.32 -10.34
CA GLU A 110 -11.78 3.73 -11.01
C GLU A 110 -12.72 3.02 -10.03
N PHE A 111 -12.15 2.32 -9.04
CA PHE A 111 -12.93 1.67 -7.98
C PHE A 111 -13.61 2.66 -7.02
N MET A 112 -13.13 3.91 -6.92
CA MET A 112 -13.63 4.91 -5.97
C MET A 112 -14.48 6.03 -6.62
N ILE A 113 -14.26 6.36 -7.89
CA ILE A 113 -14.81 7.55 -8.56
C ILE A 113 -15.21 7.33 -10.03
N GLU A 114 -15.08 6.12 -10.59
CA GLU A 114 -15.51 5.80 -11.98
C GLU A 114 -14.84 6.66 -13.08
N GLU A 115 -13.75 7.40 -12.77
CA GLU A 115 -12.99 8.22 -13.71
C GLU A 115 -11.49 7.85 -13.74
N SER A 116 -10.91 7.92 -14.96
CA SER A 116 -9.50 7.61 -15.24
C SER A 116 -8.72 8.88 -15.57
N TYR A 117 -7.61 9.13 -14.87
CA TYR A 117 -6.85 10.38 -15.00
C TYR A 117 -5.71 10.33 -16.05
N HIS A 118 -5.59 9.27 -16.84
CA HIS A 118 -4.67 9.15 -17.99
C HIS A 118 -3.21 9.62 -17.76
N ILE A 119 -2.64 9.35 -16.58
CA ILE A 119 -1.31 9.86 -16.18
C ILE A 119 -0.18 8.95 -16.70
N LEU A 120 -0.39 8.31 -17.86
CA LEU A 120 0.50 7.32 -18.46
C LEU A 120 1.73 7.94 -19.17
N ASP A 121 1.85 9.27 -19.17
CA ASP A 121 2.79 10.00 -20.04
C ASP A 121 4.15 10.35 -19.39
N ALA A 122 4.40 9.95 -18.13
CA ALA A 122 5.65 10.28 -17.45
C ALA A 122 6.73 9.18 -17.63
N GLN A 123 7.88 9.57 -18.17
CA GLN A 123 8.90 8.71 -18.76
C GLN A 123 10.15 8.60 -17.88
N GLU A 124 10.35 7.48 -17.18
CA GLU A 124 11.64 7.09 -16.56
C GLU A 124 11.64 5.59 -16.12
N LEU A 125 12.65 4.77 -16.51
CA LEU A 125 12.82 3.32 -16.19
C LEU A 125 14.26 2.93 -15.80
N ASN A 126 14.34 1.84 -15.01
CA ASN A 126 15.47 0.93 -14.80
C ASN A 126 15.36 -0.40 -15.62
N ALA A 127 16.14 -0.56 -16.70
CA ALA A 127 16.01 -1.60 -17.74
C ALA A 127 15.92 -3.07 -17.24
N ASP A 128 16.57 -3.38 -16.12
CA ASP A 128 16.72 -4.76 -15.64
C ASP A 128 15.43 -5.35 -15.03
N VAL A 129 14.56 -4.50 -14.49
CA VAL A 129 13.30 -4.94 -13.88
C VAL A 129 12.33 -5.48 -14.92
N ASP A 130 12.21 -4.77 -16.04
CA ASP A 130 11.34 -5.14 -17.17
C ASP A 130 11.77 -6.47 -17.77
N LYS A 131 13.08 -6.65 -18.02
CA LYS A 131 13.63 -7.90 -18.55
C LYS A 131 13.28 -9.11 -17.66
N ARG A 132 13.44 -8.99 -16.35
CA ARG A 132 13.21 -10.10 -15.41
C ARG A 132 11.71 -10.42 -15.25
N LEU A 133 10.84 -9.41 -15.24
CA LEU A 133 9.39 -9.62 -15.20
C LEU A 133 8.90 -10.31 -16.49
N ARG A 134 9.41 -9.89 -17.66
CA ARG A 134 9.08 -10.52 -18.95
C ARG A 134 9.49 -11.99 -19.00
N LEU A 135 10.66 -12.33 -18.47
CA LEU A 135 11.11 -13.72 -18.38
C LEU A 135 10.14 -14.56 -17.53
N GLU A 136 9.72 -14.05 -16.37
CA GLU A 136 8.75 -14.74 -15.50
C GLU A 136 7.40 -14.92 -16.18
N LEU A 137 6.88 -13.88 -16.86
CA LEU A 137 5.62 -13.92 -17.59
C LEU A 137 5.67 -14.86 -18.81
N THR A 138 6.78 -14.87 -19.54
CA THR A 138 6.94 -15.73 -20.72
C THR A 138 7.04 -17.20 -20.32
N ALA A 139 7.76 -17.51 -19.25
CA ALA A 139 7.80 -18.85 -18.68
C ALA A 139 6.40 -19.31 -18.21
N ALA A 140 5.62 -18.42 -17.58
CA ALA A 140 4.24 -18.72 -17.18
C ALA A 140 3.31 -18.96 -18.38
N ARG A 141 3.48 -18.19 -19.47
CA ARG A 141 2.72 -18.35 -20.72
C ARG A 141 3.06 -19.66 -21.42
N GLN A 142 4.35 -20.04 -21.48
CA GLN A 142 4.79 -21.31 -22.09
C GLN A 142 4.22 -22.54 -21.37
N ASN A 143 4.03 -22.44 -20.05
CA ASN A 143 3.43 -23.51 -19.24
C ASN A 143 1.90 -23.51 -19.26
N SER A 144 1.27 -22.53 -19.89
CA SER A 144 -0.19 -22.41 -19.97
C SER A 144 -0.68 -22.71 -21.37
N GLN A 145 -1.67 -23.60 -21.48
CA GLN A 145 -2.27 -23.98 -22.77
C GLN A 145 -3.32 -22.96 -23.28
N LYS A 146 -3.58 -21.91 -22.49
CA LYS A 146 -4.53 -20.82 -22.78
C LYS A 146 -3.77 -19.53 -23.10
N PRO A 147 -4.29 -18.67 -24.00
CA PRO A 147 -3.66 -17.40 -24.36
C PRO A 147 -3.60 -16.42 -23.17
N ASP A 148 -4.61 -16.45 -22.30
CA ASP A 148 -4.65 -15.63 -21.09
C ASP A 148 -4.16 -16.40 -19.86
N LEU A 149 -3.27 -15.77 -19.10
CA LEU A 149 -2.83 -16.26 -17.80
C LEU A 149 -3.97 -16.16 -16.79
N SER A 150 -4.32 -17.28 -16.16
CA SER A 150 -5.34 -17.30 -15.12
C SER A 150 -4.88 -16.52 -13.87
N TRP A 151 -5.83 -15.87 -13.18
CA TRP A 151 -5.55 -15.12 -11.95
C TRP A 151 -4.76 -15.91 -10.88
N PRO A 152 -5.05 -17.19 -10.60
CA PRO A 152 -4.27 -17.97 -9.63
C PRO A 152 -2.80 -18.14 -10.02
N VAL A 153 -2.48 -18.12 -11.32
CA VAL A 153 -1.08 -18.18 -11.79
C VAL A 153 -0.41 -16.84 -11.50
N LEU A 154 -1.02 -15.73 -11.91
CA LEU A 154 -0.49 -14.37 -11.69
C LEU A 154 -0.27 -14.05 -10.20
N GLU A 155 -1.22 -14.43 -9.34
CA GLU A 155 -1.14 -14.19 -7.89
C GLU A 155 0.03 -14.93 -7.23
N ASN A 156 0.43 -16.08 -7.79
CA ASN A 156 1.53 -16.90 -7.28
C ASN A 156 2.88 -16.60 -7.92
N MET A 157 2.97 -15.61 -8.82
CA MET A 157 4.25 -15.21 -9.43
C MET A 157 5.10 -14.41 -8.43
N PRO A 158 6.23 -14.96 -7.96
CA PRO A 158 7.01 -14.35 -6.89
C PRO A 158 7.59 -12.99 -7.27
N TYR A 159 8.10 -12.82 -8.49
CA TYR A 159 8.71 -11.56 -8.91
C TYR A 159 7.66 -10.50 -9.18
N LEU A 160 6.55 -10.81 -9.87
CA LEU A 160 5.41 -9.90 -10.00
C LEU A 160 4.91 -9.39 -8.64
N ARG A 161 4.72 -10.30 -7.67
CA ARG A 161 4.34 -9.93 -6.30
C ARG A 161 5.36 -9.01 -5.65
N ALA A 162 6.65 -9.30 -5.81
CA ALA A 162 7.72 -8.47 -5.25
C ALA A 162 7.73 -7.05 -5.84
N VAL A 163 7.50 -6.92 -7.15
CA VAL A 163 7.41 -5.62 -7.84
C VAL A 163 6.20 -4.82 -7.30
N ILE A 164 5.03 -5.44 -7.13
CA ILE A 164 3.84 -4.79 -6.54
C ILE A 164 4.11 -4.33 -5.11
N MET A 165 4.63 -5.21 -4.26
CA MET A 165 4.92 -4.89 -2.85
C MET A 165 5.97 -3.78 -2.72
N LYS A 166 7.03 -3.81 -3.53
CA LYS A 166 8.05 -2.75 -3.56
C LYS A 166 7.47 -1.42 -4.04
N GLY A 167 6.54 -1.46 -5.00
CA GLY A 167 5.82 -0.28 -5.51
C GLY A 167 5.00 0.39 -4.42
N LEU A 168 4.20 -0.40 -3.70
CA LEU A 168 3.40 0.07 -2.57
C LEU A 168 4.27 0.64 -1.43
N ARG A 169 5.44 0.04 -1.16
CA ARG A 169 6.37 0.54 -0.14
C ARG A 169 6.89 1.94 -0.47
N LEU A 170 7.33 2.16 -1.72
CA LEU A 170 7.89 3.44 -2.15
C LEU A 170 6.81 4.50 -2.50
N SER A 171 5.55 4.09 -2.61
CA SER A 171 4.40 4.93 -2.96
C SER A 171 3.23 4.75 -2.00
N PRO A 172 3.39 5.02 -0.69
CA PRO A 172 2.29 4.81 0.23
C PRO A 172 1.16 5.80 -0.04
N GLY A 173 -0.08 5.30 -0.09
CA GLY A 173 -1.27 6.15 -0.31
C GLY A 173 -1.53 7.17 0.80
N LEU A 174 -0.96 6.97 1.99
CA LEU A 174 -1.02 7.90 3.12
C LEU A 174 0.34 7.98 3.81
N ALA A 175 0.97 9.15 3.75
CA ALA A 175 2.28 9.43 4.34
C ALA A 175 2.21 10.08 5.74
N THR A 176 1.06 10.00 6.41
CA THR A 176 0.83 10.66 7.71
C THR A 176 1.40 9.86 8.89
N ARG A 177 1.31 10.42 10.10
CA ARG A 177 1.83 9.83 11.35
C ARG A 177 0.94 8.72 11.94
N ALA A 178 -0.09 8.28 11.21
CA ALA A 178 -0.95 7.14 11.53
C ALA A 178 -1.30 7.00 13.03
N GLN A 179 -1.65 8.10 13.70
CA GLN A 179 -1.80 8.13 15.16
C GLN A 179 -2.86 7.15 15.65
N ARG A 180 -2.57 6.51 16.78
CA ARG A 180 -3.48 5.63 17.51
C ARG A 180 -3.54 6.03 18.98
N VAL A 181 -4.71 5.82 19.56
CA VAL A 181 -5.03 6.13 20.94
C VAL A 181 -5.60 4.86 21.57
N ALA A 182 -4.97 4.36 22.63
CA ALA A 182 -5.54 3.29 23.43
C ALA A 182 -6.48 3.92 24.48
N PRO A 183 -7.81 3.69 24.43
CA PRO A 183 -8.74 4.40 25.30
C PRO A 183 -8.78 3.84 26.72
N ASP A 184 -8.42 2.57 26.89
CA ASP A 184 -8.73 1.72 28.04
C ASP A 184 -7.49 1.19 28.78
N ARG A 185 -6.28 1.44 28.26
CA ARG A 185 -5.05 0.87 28.80
C ARG A 185 -3.83 1.74 28.55
N ASP A 186 -2.88 1.63 29.47
CA ASP A 186 -1.54 2.17 29.31
C ASP A 186 -0.74 1.29 28.33
N LEU A 187 0.20 1.91 27.61
CA LEU A 187 1.11 1.20 26.71
C LEU A 187 2.49 1.13 27.36
N VAL A 188 3.00 -0.08 27.53
CA VAL A 188 4.36 -0.31 28.02
C VAL A 188 5.26 -0.59 26.82
N TYR A 189 6.26 0.27 26.60
CA TYR A 189 7.20 0.08 25.49
C TYR A 189 8.60 0.59 25.84
N ALA A 190 9.60 -0.29 25.71
CA ALA A 190 11.02 0.01 25.92
C ALA A 190 11.36 0.66 27.29
N GLY A 191 10.56 0.39 28.32
CA GLY A 191 10.72 0.96 29.66
C GLY A 191 9.59 1.91 30.06
N PRO A 192 9.43 3.08 29.41
CA PRO A 192 8.42 4.06 29.80
C PRO A 192 6.98 3.53 29.61
N ILE A 193 6.12 3.93 30.54
CA ILE A 193 4.68 3.75 30.47
C ILE A 193 4.10 4.97 29.76
N ILE A 194 3.40 4.74 28.66
CA ILE A 194 2.61 5.74 27.97
C ILE A 194 1.19 5.65 28.53
N PRO A 195 0.68 6.70 29.21
CA PRO A 195 -0.65 6.67 29.79
C PRO A 195 -1.75 6.45 28.75
N ALA A 196 -2.83 5.79 29.16
CA ALA A 196 -4.05 5.65 28.39
C ALA A 196 -4.48 7.01 27.83
N ARG A 197 -5.13 6.96 26.66
CA ARG A 197 -5.64 8.13 25.92
C ARG A 197 -4.57 9.07 25.37
N THR A 198 -3.28 8.73 25.48
CA THR A 198 -2.20 9.46 24.82
C THR A 198 -2.13 9.10 23.33
N PRO A 199 -2.22 10.07 22.40
CA PRO A 199 -1.93 9.84 20.99
C PRO A 199 -0.48 9.42 20.76
N VAL A 200 -0.30 8.26 20.12
CA VAL A 200 1.00 7.75 19.69
C VAL A 200 0.96 7.52 18.19
N GLY A 201 1.90 8.14 17.48
CA GLY A 201 2.02 8.04 16.03
C GLY A 201 3.32 7.39 15.57
N MET A 202 3.26 6.81 14.38
CA MET A 202 4.43 6.36 13.63
C MET A 202 4.29 6.85 12.20
N THR A 203 5.36 7.41 11.64
CA THR A 203 5.33 7.86 10.24
C THR A 203 5.62 6.69 9.33
N THR A 204 4.64 6.26 8.53
CA THR A 204 4.79 5.17 7.56
C THR A 204 6.01 5.36 6.65
N MET A 205 6.25 6.58 6.16
CA MET A 205 7.41 6.90 5.33
C MET A 205 8.75 6.65 6.03
N LEU A 206 8.86 6.92 7.33
CA LEU A 206 10.10 6.69 8.07
C LEU A 206 10.40 5.21 8.24
N ILE A 207 9.38 4.37 8.38
CA ILE A 207 9.52 2.90 8.45
C ILE A 207 9.88 2.36 7.07
N HIS A 208 9.16 2.79 6.03
CA HIS A 208 9.38 2.32 4.66
C HIS A 208 10.74 2.74 4.09
N THR A 209 11.35 3.78 4.64
CA THR A 209 12.67 4.27 4.21
C THR A 209 13.79 4.00 5.22
N ASP A 210 13.56 3.12 6.19
CA ASP A 210 14.53 2.75 7.20
C ASP A 210 15.64 1.86 6.59
N PRO A 211 16.91 2.30 6.56
CA PRO A 211 18.01 1.50 6.00
C PRO A 211 18.30 0.23 6.80
N ASP A 212 17.93 0.19 8.09
CA ASP A 212 18.12 -1.00 8.93
C ASP A 212 17.14 -2.13 8.56
N LEU A 213 16.00 -1.77 7.95
CA LEU A 213 15.01 -2.73 7.46
C LEU A 213 15.15 -3.03 5.97
N TYR A 214 15.56 -2.03 5.19
CA TYR A 214 15.64 -2.11 3.74
C TYR A 214 17.00 -1.58 3.29
N PRO A 215 17.96 -2.47 2.94
CA PRO A 215 19.19 -2.06 2.28
C PRO A 215 18.84 -1.26 1.02
N ASP A 216 19.41 -0.06 0.89
CA ASP A 216 19.06 0.94 -0.13
C ASP A 216 17.56 1.26 -0.22
N PRO A 217 16.99 1.89 0.83
CA PRO A 217 15.55 2.00 1.00
C PRO A 217 14.86 2.79 -0.11
N ARG A 218 15.58 3.71 -0.76
CA ARG A 218 15.08 4.57 -1.84
C ARG A 218 15.19 3.93 -3.23
N HIS A 219 15.94 2.84 -3.36
CA HIS A 219 16.08 2.13 -4.62
C HIS A 219 14.91 1.15 -4.83
N PHE A 220 14.40 1.13 -6.06
CA PHE A 220 13.41 0.15 -6.48
C PHE A 220 14.10 -1.14 -6.91
N ASN A 221 14.43 -2.00 -5.93
CA ASN A 221 14.93 -3.36 -6.15
C ASN A 221 13.88 -4.41 -5.72
N PRO A 222 13.17 -5.06 -6.66
CA PRO A 222 12.22 -6.13 -6.35
C PRO A 222 12.85 -7.47 -5.98
N GLY A 223 14.16 -7.65 -6.20
CA GLY A 223 14.87 -8.90 -5.93
C GLY A 223 15.46 -9.03 -4.52
N SER A 224 15.32 -7.98 -3.70
CA SER A 224 15.83 -7.89 -2.31
C SER A 224 14.80 -8.31 -1.29
#